data_AF-A0A7Y2WBI4-F1
#
_entry.id   AF-A0A7Y2WBI4-F1
#
_cell.length_a   1.000
_cell.length_b   1.000
_cell.length_c   1.000
_cell.angle_alpha   90.00
_cell.angle_beta   90.00
_cell.angle_gamma   90.00
#
_symmetry.space_group_name_H-M   'P 1'
#
loop_
_entity.id
_entity.type
_entity.pdbx_description
1 polymer ?
#
loop_
_entity_poly.entity_id
_entity_poly.type
_entity_poly.pdbx_seq_one_letter_code
_entity_poly.pdbx_strand_id
1 'polypeptide(L)'
;MKIKGCKRQSFLDQAVLNGGQPIFYLIKCWDKEETFYKLGITVNNILTRYGSVKAMPYDWQILLELPGTAEAVYDMEVAFKTEMNEYHYKPKISFNGSTTECYTELSESLQQFIQ
;
A
#
# COMPACT_ATOMS: atom_id res chain seq x y z
N MET A 1 -10.93 14.68 7.16
CA MET A 1 -9.82 14.76 6.20
C MET A 1 -10.30 14.18 4.87
N LYS A 2 -10.23 14.91 3.74
CA LYS A 2 -10.51 14.33 2.42
C LYS A 2 -9.24 13.62 1.94
N ILE A 3 -9.16 12.31 2.16
CA ILE A 3 -8.04 11.50 1.68
C ILE A 3 -8.07 11.52 0.14
N LYS A 4 -7.04 12.11 -0.48
CA LYS A 4 -6.85 12.05 -1.94
C LYS A 4 -6.32 10.65 -2.27
N GLY A 5 -7.17 9.80 -2.85
CA GLY A 5 -6.85 8.43 -3.25
C GLY A 5 -7.85 7.91 -4.28
N CYS A 6 -7.76 6.62 -4.64
CA CYS A 6 -8.77 5.98 -5.48
C CYS A 6 -10.16 6.16 -4.83
N LYS A 7 -11.16 6.59 -5.61
CA LYS A 7 -12.54 6.69 -5.11
C LYS A 7 -13.00 5.26 -4.76
N ARG A 8 -13.54 5.04 -3.55
CA ARG A 8 -14.04 3.73 -3.08
C ARG A 8 -14.79 2.94 -4.16
N GLN A 9 -15.77 3.60 -4.81
CA GLN A 9 -16.56 2.99 -5.88
C GLN A 9 -15.70 2.54 -7.08
N SER A 10 -14.72 3.36 -7.49
CA SER A 10 -13.83 3.00 -8.59
C SER A 10 -12.97 1.76 -8.29
N PHE A 11 -12.59 1.54 -7.02
CA PHE A 11 -11.86 0.33 -6.64
C PHE A 11 -12.77 -0.89 -6.64
N LEU A 12 -14.00 -0.74 -6.11
CA LEU A 12 -15.01 -1.80 -6.13
C LEU A 12 -15.36 -2.22 -7.56
N ASP A 13 -15.59 -1.27 -8.45
CA ASP A 13 -15.88 -1.52 -9.85
C ASP A 13 -14.70 -2.26 -10.53
N GLN A 14 -13.46 -1.85 -10.23
CA GLN A 14 -12.26 -2.55 -10.73
C GLN A 14 -12.12 -3.97 -10.19
N ALA A 15 -12.47 -4.22 -8.93
CA ALA A 15 -12.45 -5.55 -8.36
C ALA A 15 -13.44 -6.48 -9.07
N VAL A 16 -14.66 -5.99 -9.35
CA VAL A 16 -15.67 -6.73 -10.10
C VAL A 16 -15.23 -6.98 -11.54
N LEU A 17 -14.70 -5.97 -12.22
CA LEU A 17 -14.28 -6.07 -13.63
C LEU A 17 -13.08 -6.99 -13.84
N ASN A 18 -12.09 -6.93 -12.95
CA ASN A 18 -10.87 -7.72 -13.09
C ASN A 18 -11.03 -9.15 -12.57
N GLY A 19 -12.05 -9.42 -11.75
CA GLY A 19 -12.30 -10.74 -11.13
C GLY A 19 -11.18 -11.23 -10.20
N GLY A 20 -10.20 -10.38 -9.90
CA GLY A 20 -9.07 -10.70 -9.04
C GLY A 20 -9.43 -10.54 -7.56
N GLN A 21 -8.74 -11.31 -6.70
CA GLN A 21 -8.89 -11.24 -5.26
C GLN A 21 -8.35 -9.88 -4.74
N PRO A 22 -9.18 -9.03 -4.11
CA PRO A 22 -8.69 -7.82 -3.47
C PRO A 22 -7.77 -8.16 -2.30
N ILE A 23 -6.66 -7.45 -2.21
CA ILE A 23 -5.59 -7.64 -1.22
C ILE A 23 -5.20 -6.28 -0.66
N PHE A 24 -5.17 -6.18 0.66
CA PHE A 24 -4.42 -5.15 1.37
C PHE A 24 -2.99 -5.64 1.57
N TYR A 25 -2.00 -4.80 1.30
CA TYR A 25 -0.61 -5.19 1.42
C TYR A 25 0.25 -4.16 2.12
N LEU A 26 1.33 -4.66 2.71
CA LEU A 26 2.45 -3.88 3.22
C LEU A 26 3.75 -4.40 2.61
N ILE A 27 4.54 -3.48 2.07
CA ILE A 27 5.89 -3.77 1.59
C ILE A 27 6.90 -2.90 2.33
N LYS A 28 8.10 -3.45 2.52
CA LYS A 28 9.29 -2.68 2.89
C LYS A 28 10.01 -2.29 1.61
N CYS A 29 10.44 -1.05 1.51
CA CYS A 29 11.22 -0.51 0.40
C CYS A 29 12.56 0.03 0.93
N TRP A 30 13.65 -0.18 0.21
CA TRP A 30 14.95 0.36 0.58
C TRP A 30 15.87 0.58 -0.61
N ASP A 31 16.87 1.44 -0.41
CA ASP A 31 18.06 1.53 -1.24
C ASP A 31 19.30 1.75 -0.34
N LYS A 32 20.33 2.44 -0.84
CA LYS A 32 21.53 2.77 -0.07
C LYS A 32 21.36 3.96 0.89
N GLU A 33 20.34 4.78 0.69
CA GLU A 33 20.16 6.05 1.41
C GLU A 33 18.93 6.09 2.31
N GLU A 34 17.89 5.31 2.00
CA GLU A 34 16.63 5.32 2.74
C GLU A 34 16.01 3.93 2.88
N THR A 35 15.16 3.79 3.90
CA THR A 35 14.32 2.62 4.12
C THR A 35 12.99 3.11 4.64
N PHE A 36 11.90 2.60 4.08
CA PHE A 36 10.55 3.00 4.43
C PHE A 36 9.57 1.86 4.15
N TYR A 37 8.33 2.07 4.57
CA TYR A 37 7.23 1.15 4.35
C TYR A 37 6.22 1.76 3.41
N LYS A 38 5.54 0.91 2.64
CA LYS A 38 4.42 1.31 1.80
C LYS A 38 3.26 0.36 2.01
N LEU A 39 2.09 0.93 2.28
CA LEU A 39 0.83 0.18 2.26
C LEU A 39 0.03 0.51 1.00
N GLY A 40 -0.88 -0.39 0.64
CA GLY A 40 -1.85 -0.13 -0.40
C GLY A 40 -2.81 -1.29 -0.60
N ILE A 41 -3.70 -1.11 -1.57
CA ILE A 41 -4.62 -2.14 -2.02
C ILE A 41 -4.42 -2.47 -3.49
N THR A 42 -4.69 -3.71 -3.85
CA THR A 42 -4.63 -4.19 -5.24
C THR A 42 -5.68 -5.27 -5.46
N VAL A 43 -6.13 -5.39 -6.71
CA VAL A 43 -6.93 -6.53 -7.21
C VAL A 43 -6.11 -7.42 -8.14
N ASN A 44 -4.86 -7.01 -8.40
CA ASN A 44 -3.88 -7.72 -9.21
C ASN A 44 -2.73 -8.20 -8.31
N ASN A 45 -1.94 -9.16 -8.80
CA ASN A 45 -0.73 -9.62 -8.11
C ASN A 45 0.28 -8.47 -7.88
N ILE A 46 0.83 -8.39 -6.65
CA ILE A 46 1.80 -7.35 -6.24
C ILE A 46 3.07 -7.40 -7.10
N LEU A 47 3.55 -8.59 -7.44
CA LEU A 47 4.72 -8.79 -8.30
C LEU A 47 4.49 -8.20 -9.68
N THR A 48 3.28 -8.30 -10.23
CA THR A 48 2.94 -7.68 -11.51
C THR A 48 2.85 -6.16 -11.38
N ARG A 49 2.31 -5.64 -10.27
CA ARG A 49 2.21 -4.20 -10.00
C ARG A 49 3.58 -3.54 -9.90
N TYR A 50 4.56 -4.22 -9.31
CA TYR A 50 5.91 -3.72 -9.07
C TYR A 50 6.98 -4.42 -9.90
N GLY A 51 6.59 -5.08 -11.00
CA GLY A 51 7.49 -5.85 -11.86
C GLY A 51 8.40 -5.01 -12.77
N SER A 52 8.44 -3.69 -12.58
CA SER A 52 9.32 -2.81 -13.35
C SER A 52 9.95 -1.75 -12.45
N VAL A 53 11.19 -1.36 -12.77
CA VAL A 53 11.93 -0.29 -12.08
C VAL A 53 11.15 1.03 -12.08
N LYS A 54 10.37 1.31 -13.13
CA LYS A 54 9.52 2.50 -13.19
C LYS A 54 8.39 2.46 -12.15
N ALA A 55 7.83 1.28 -11.88
CA ALA A 55 6.74 1.10 -10.93
C ALA A 55 7.23 1.04 -9.48
N MET A 56 8.43 0.47 -9.26
CA MET A 56 9.11 0.43 -7.98
C MET A 56 10.62 0.62 -8.20
N PRO A 57 11.16 1.83 -7.97
CA PRO A 57 12.59 2.12 -8.19
C PRO A 57 13.50 1.69 -7.03
N TYR A 58 12.93 1.12 -5.98
CA TYR A 58 13.64 0.62 -4.79
C TYR A 58 13.67 -0.91 -4.80
N ASP A 59 14.61 -1.48 -4.06
CA ASP A 59 14.48 -2.87 -3.63
C ASP A 59 13.30 -2.98 -2.67
N TRP A 60 12.60 -4.11 -2.69
CA TRP A 60 11.41 -4.28 -1.89
C TRP A 60 11.14 -5.73 -1.53
N GLN A 61 10.40 -5.92 -0.44
CA GLN A 61 9.87 -7.22 -0.04
C GLN A 61 8.46 -7.07 0.52
N ILE A 62 7.67 -8.12 0.36
CA ILE A 62 6.34 -8.22 0.97
C ILE A 62 6.52 -8.53 2.45
N LEU A 63 5.88 -7.71 3.29
CA LEU A 63 5.77 -7.96 4.73
C LEU A 63 4.41 -8.54 5.10
N LEU A 64 3.36 -8.14 4.37
CA LEU A 64 1.99 -8.55 4.66
C LEU A 64 1.16 -8.59 3.38
N GLU A 65 0.36 -9.65 3.24
CA GLU A 65 -0.72 -9.77 2.25
C GLU A 65 -1.98 -10.27 2.97
N LEU A 66 -2.99 -9.40 3.04
CA LEU A 66 -4.30 -9.70 3.61
C LEU A 66 -5.35 -9.70 2.50
N PRO A 67 -5.71 -10.87 1.95
CA PRO A 67 -6.83 -10.97 1.03
C PRO A 67 -8.16 -10.71 1.76
N GLY A 68 -9.07 -10.00 1.12
CA GLY A 68 -10.38 -9.69 1.69
C GLY A 68 -11.39 -9.24 0.63
N THR A 69 -12.57 -8.82 1.05
CA THR A 69 -13.51 -8.17 0.12
C THR A 69 -12.96 -6.80 -0.29
N ALA A 70 -13.34 -6.32 -1.48
CA ALA A 70 -12.90 -5.01 -1.96
C ALA A 70 -13.27 -3.87 -0.99
N GLU A 71 -14.40 -4.02 -0.29
CA GLU A 71 -14.83 -3.09 0.76
C GLU A 71 -13.92 -3.17 1.98
N ALA A 72 -13.68 -4.38 2.51
CA ALA A 72 -12.88 -4.57 3.70
C ALA A 72 -11.43 -4.08 3.51
N VAL A 73 -10.80 -4.39 2.37
CA VAL A 73 -9.42 -3.95 2.11
C VAL A 73 -9.34 -2.43 1.92
N TYR A 74 -10.35 -1.80 1.31
CA TYR A 74 -10.41 -0.35 1.16
C TYR A 74 -10.57 0.34 2.52
N ASP A 75 -11.50 -0.14 3.34
CA ASP A 75 -11.76 0.44 4.65
C ASP A 75 -10.54 0.26 5.57
N MET A 76 -9.83 -0.87 5.45
CA MET A 76 -8.55 -1.12 6.12
C MET A 76 -7.45 -0.15 5.66
N GLU A 77 -7.33 0.11 4.35
CA GLU A 77 -6.38 1.10 3.82
C GLU A 77 -6.64 2.49 4.40
N VAL A 78 -7.90 2.91 4.44
CA VAL A 78 -8.30 4.21 4.99
C VAL A 78 -8.00 4.30 6.49
N ALA A 79 -8.28 3.23 7.24
CA ALA A 79 -8.02 3.17 8.67
C ALA A 79 -6.52 3.33 8.96
N PHE A 80 -5.66 2.50 8.34
CA PHE A 80 -4.22 2.56 8.57
C PHE A 80 -3.57 3.83 8.01
N LYS A 81 -4.06 4.40 6.89
CA LYS A 81 -3.61 5.71 6.39
C LYS A 81 -3.89 6.82 7.41
N THR A 82 -5.04 6.74 8.09
CA THR A 82 -5.42 7.72 9.10
C THR A 82 -4.58 7.55 10.37
N GLU A 83 -4.43 6.31 10.83
CA GLU A 83 -3.66 5.97 12.03
C GLU A 83 -2.18 6.34 11.88
N MET A 84 -1.57 6.00 10.75
CA MET A 84 -0.14 6.21 10.54
C MET A 84 0.20 7.58 9.94
N ASN A 85 -0.73 8.54 9.94
CA ASN A 85 -0.51 9.85 9.34
C ASN A 85 0.69 10.60 9.97
N GLU A 86 0.98 10.35 11.25
CA GLU A 86 2.14 10.93 11.94
C GLU A 86 3.48 10.38 11.43
N TYR A 87 3.50 9.14 10.92
CA TYR A 87 4.68 8.48 10.36
C TYR A 87 4.85 8.73 8.86
N HIS A 88 4.02 9.60 8.27
CA HIS A 88 4.00 9.82 6.84
C HIS A 88 5.37 10.27 6.31
N TYR A 89 5.83 9.60 5.27
CA TYR A 89 7.12 9.81 4.65
C TYR A 89 6.98 10.05 3.15
N LYS A 90 7.85 10.91 2.61
CA LYS A 90 7.98 11.12 1.16
C LYS A 90 9.38 10.64 0.73
N PRO A 91 9.48 9.51 0.02
CA PRO A 91 10.75 8.99 -0.48
C PRO A 91 11.46 9.96 -1.42
N LYS A 92 12.80 9.87 -1.50
CA LYS A 92 13.61 10.77 -2.34
C LYS A 92 13.38 10.52 -3.83
N ILE A 93 13.32 9.25 -4.23
CA ILE A 93 12.94 8.81 -5.58
C ILE A 93 11.42 8.66 -5.64
N SER A 94 10.78 9.40 -6.54
CA SER A 94 9.33 9.41 -6.70
C SER A 94 8.82 8.24 -7.53
N PHE A 95 7.64 7.71 -7.16
CA PHE A 95 6.91 6.67 -7.89
C PHE A 95 5.42 6.78 -7.57
N ASN A 96 4.58 5.93 -8.16
CA ASN A 96 3.14 6.04 -7.95
C ASN A 96 2.75 5.73 -6.49
N GLY A 97 2.09 6.70 -5.84
CA GLY A 97 1.71 6.62 -4.42
C GLY A 97 2.82 6.97 -3.43
N SER A 98 3.98 7.46 -3.88
CA SER A 98 5.11 7.83 -2.99
C SER A 98 4.81 9.04 -2.09
N THR A 99 3.78 9.82 -2.39
CA THR A 99 3.45 11.07 -1.67
C THR A 99 2.39 10.93 -0.59
N THR A 100 1.74 9.77 -0.49
CA THR A 100 0.54 9.60 0.36
C THR A 100 0.47 8.27 1.08
N GLU A 101 1.34 7.31 0.75
CA GLU A 101 1.19 5.91 1.17
C GLU A 101 2.52 5.32 1.68
N CYS A 102 3.49 6.19 1.99
CA CYS A 102 4.81 5.80 2.47
C CYS A 102 5.01 6.28 3.91
N TYR A 103 5.71 5.49 4.71
CA TYR A 103 5.84 5.71 6.15
C TYR A 103 7.24 5.34 6.66
N THR A 104 7.76 6.08 7.64
CA THR A 104 9.04 5.77 8.29
C THR A 104 8.94 4.60 9.26
N GLU A 105 7.77 4.45 9.89
CA GLU A 105 7.50 3.47 10.94
C GLU A 105 6.10 2.87 10.76
N LEU A 106 5.85 1.75 11.45
CA LEU A 106 4.57 1.06 11.45
C LEU A 106 3.95 1.22 12.83
N SER A 107 2.64 1.45 12.90
CA SER A 107 1.93 1.44 14.18
C SER A 107 1.94 0.03 14.82
N GLU A 108 1.80 -0.03 16.14
CA GLU A 108 1.75 -1.31 16.87
C GLU A 108 0.68 -2.25 16.34
N SER A 109 -0.50 -1.70 15.98
CA SER A 109 -1.61 -2.46 15.44
C SER A 109 -1.23 -3.15 14.12
N LEU A 110 -0.49 -2.47 13.24
CA LEU A 110 -0.08 -3.01 11.96
C LEU A 110 1.06 -4.02 12.11
N GLN A 111 1.97 -3.80 13.06
CA GLN A 111 3.06 -4.74 13.37
C GLN A 111 2.53 -6.10 13.83
N GLN A 112 1.40 -6.16 14.54
CA GLN A 112 0.79 -7.42 14.99
C GLN A 112 0.37 -8.36 13.85
N PHE A 113 0.20 -7.82 12.63
CA PHE A 113 -0.12 -8.62 11.44
C PHE A 113 1.10 -9.23 10.75
N ILE A 114 2.32 -8.78 11.05
CA ILE A 114 3.56 -9.13 10.34
C ILE A 114 4.29 -10.30 11.05
N GLN A 115 3.55 -11.34 11.46
CA GLN A 115 4.10 -12.45 12.27
C GLN A 115 5.35 -13.11 11.68
#